data_AF-A0A7S0MNR4-F1
#
_entry.id   AF-A0A7S0MNR4-F1
#
_cell.length_a   1.000
_cell.length_b   1.000
_cell.length_c   1.000
_cell.angle_alpha   90.00
_cell.angle_beta   90.00
_cell.angle_gamma   90.00
#
_symmetry.space_group_name_H-M   'P 1'
#
loop_
_entity.id
_entity.type
_entity.pdbx_description
1 polymer ?
#
loop_
_entity_poly.entity_id
_entity_poly.type
_entity_poly.pdbx_seq_one_letter_code
_entity_poly.pdbx_strand_id
1 'polypeptide(L)'
;YVLIDDCKQLTDVMQRYLEEHNRENSESLDLVLFDEAVQHLTRIIRALRFQKGHVLLIGQNGCGRRSASRLSSFIMGFKMFQVENYKQYGISQFHDDLKKVLWAAGVDKRQVVFFLDESNIVDEKIP
;
A
#
# COMPACT_ATOMS: atom_id res chain seq x y z
N TYR A 1 -19.59 -8.74 -2.63
CA TYR A 1 -18.89 -9.33 -1.47
C TYR A 1 -18.88 -10.82 -1.65
N VAL A 2 -17.74 -11.46 -1.40
CA VAL A 2 -17.66 -12.91 -1.18
C VAL A 2 -17.36 -13.09 0.29
N LEU A 3 -18.25 -13.75 1.02
CA LEU A 3 -17.99 -14.13 2.41
C LEU A 3 -16.99 -15.28 2.39
N ILE A 4 -15.93 -15.14 3.18
CA ILE A 4 -14.91 -16.16 3.37
C ILE A 4 -14.89 -16.44 4.86
N ASP A 5 -15.47 -17.56 5.26
CA ASP A 5 -15.62 -17.95 6.66
C ASP A 5 -14.44 -18.83 7.15
N ASP A 6 -13.51 -19.16 6.25
CA ASP A 6 -12.33 -19.99 6.53
C ASP A 6 -11.04 -19.24 6.24
N CYS A 7 -10.18 -19.13 7.26
CA CYS A 7 -8.86 -18.50 7.15
C CYS A 7 -7.99 -19.17 6.08
N LYS A 8 -8.09 -20.50 5.88
CA LYS A 8 -7.29 -21.19 4.85
C LYS A 8 -7.69 -20.75 3.44
N GLN A 9 -8.99 -20.65 3.18
CA GLN A 9 -9.50 -20.14 1.91
C GLN A 9 -9.06 -18.69 1.67
N LEU A 10 -9.04 -17.86 2.71
CA LEU A 10 -8.56 -16.49 2.61
C LEU A 10 -7.07 -16.45 2.24
N THR A 11 -6.24 -17.27 2.89
CA THR A 11 -4.81 -17.38 2.60
C THR A 11 -4.58 -17.81 1.15
N ASP A 12 -5.30 -18.83 0.67
CA ASP A 12 -5.20 -19.31 -0.72
C ASP A 12 -5.56 -18.21 -1.74
N VAL A 13 -6.60 -17.42 -1.44
CA VAL A 13 -6.99 -16.28 -2.29
C VAL A 13 -5.91 -15.20 -2.29
N MET A 14 -5.37 -14.85 -1.13
CA MET A 14 -4.30 -13.84 -1.02
C MET A 14 -3.01 -14.30 -1.72
N GLN A 15 -2.71 -15.61 -1.67
CA GLN A 15 -1.57 -16.21 -2.36
C GLN A 15 -1.71 -16.08 -3.89
N ARG A 16 -2.91 -16.31 -4.44
CA ARG A 16 -3.17 -16.10 -5.87
C ARG A 16 -2.96 -14.64 -6.28
N TYR A 17 -3.42 -13.68 -5.47
CA TYR A 17 -3.18 -12.26 -5.75
C TYR A 17 -1.69 -11.88 -5.68
N LEU A 18 -0.93 -12.48 -4.77
CA LEU A 18 0.52 -12.28 -4.70
C LEU A 18 1.22 -12.82 -5.96
N GLU A 19 0.83 -14.00 -6.43
CA GLU A 19 1.34 -14.58 -7.67
C GLU A 19 0.95 -13.76 -8.90
N GLU A 20 -0.28 -13.26 -8.97
CA GLU A 20 -0.76 -12.38 -10.02
C GLU A 20 0.00 -11.06 -10.04
N HIS A 21 0.18 -10.42 -8.87
CA HIS A 21 0.99 -9.22 -8.73
C HIS A 21 2.41 -9.44 -9.27
N ASN A 22 3.06 -10.53 -8.86
CA ASN A 22 4.44 -10.85 -9.24
C ASN A 22 4.58 -11.25 -10.72
N ARG A 23 3.49 -11.63 -11.38
CA ARG A 23 3.45 -11.90 -12.82
C ARG A 23 3.28 -10.61 -13.64
N GLU A 24 2.49 -9.68 -13.13
CA GLU A 24 2.15 -8.43 -13.84
C GLU A 24 3.16 -7.30 -13.62
N ASN A 25 3.90 -7.32 -12.52
CA ASN A 25 4.81 -6.25 -12.13
C ASN A 25 6.27 -6.72 -12.19
N SER A 26 7.15 -5.82 -12.62
CA SER A 26 8.60 -6.09 -12.65
C SER A 26 9.23 -6.18 -11.26
N GLU A 27 8.64 -5.48 -10.28
CA GLU A 27 9.05 -5.53 -8.88
C GLU A 27 8.25 -6.63 -8.17
N SER A 28 8.88 -7.79 -7.95
CA SER A 28 8.26 -8.90 -7.23
C SER A 28 8.23 -8.64 -5.72
N LEU A 29 7.14 -9.06 -5.08
CA LEU A 29 6.96 -9.05 -3.64
C LEU A 29 7.34 -10.43 -3.09
N ASP A 30 8.35 -10.45 -2.22
CA ASP A 30 8.72 -11.62 -1.43
C ASP A 30 7.97 -11.58 -0.09
N LEU A 31 6.71 -12.03 -0.11
CA LEU A 31 5.83 -12.07 1.06
C LEU A 31 5.50 -13.51 1.41
N VAL A 32 5.75 -13.89 2.67
CA VAL A 32 5.27 -15.16 3.23
C VAL A 32 3.90 -14.90 3.89
N LEU A 33 2.85 -15.54 3.36
CA LEU A 33 1.47 -15.35 3.82
C LEU A 33 1.08 -16.37 4.89
N PHE A 34 1.55 -16.14 6.11
CA PHE A 34 1.06 -16.82 7.32
C PHE A 34 -0.15 -16.08 7.92
N ASP A 35 -0.83 -16.69 8.90
CA ASP A 35 -2.13 -16.22 9.41
C ASP A 35 -2.11 -14.74 9.84
N GLU A 36 -1.09 -14.30 10.58
CA GLU A 36 -0.98 -12.90 11.00
C GLU A 36 -0.71 -11.97 9.82
N ALA A 37 0.08 -12.36 8.82
CA ALA A 37 0.31 -11.55 7.62
C ALA A 37 -1.00 -11.33 6.84
N VAL A 38 -1.81 -12.38 6.69
CA VAL A 38 -3.13 -12.31 6.06
C VAL A 38 -4.08 -11.40 6.84
N GLN A 39 -4.05 -11.45 8.17
CA GLN A 39 -4.83 -10.53 9.01
C GLN A 39 -4.39 -9.07 8.82
N HIS A 40 -3.09 -8.79 8.73
CA HIS A 40 -2.58 -7.43 8.49
C HIS A 40 -2.99 -6.91 7.12
N LEU A 41 -2.86 -7.71 6.06
CA LEU A 41 -3.36 -7.38 4.72
C LEU A 41 -4.86 -7.04 4.75
N THR A 42 -5.65 -7.88 5.42
CA THR A 42 -7.10 -7.67 5.54
C THR A 42 -7.44 -6.36 6.25
N ARG A 43 -6.67 -5.97 7.28
CA ARG A 43 -6.83 -4.69 7.97
C ARG A 43 -6.52 -3.50 7.06
N ILE A 44 -5.44 -3.58 6.27
CA ILE A 44 -5.07 -2.54 5.29
C ILE A 44 -6.17 -2.41 4.23
N ILE A 45 -6.56 -3.53 3.59
CA ILE A 45 -7.61 -3.57 2.56
C ILE A 45 -8.91 -2.97 3.09
N ARG A 46 -9.31 -3.33 4.32
CA ARG A 46 -10.52 -2.81 4.96
C ARG A 46 -10.45 -1.30 5.16
N ALA A 47 -9.30 -0.76 5.54
CA ALA A 47 -9.12 0.68 5.69
C ALA A 47 -9.12 1.41 4.35
N LEU A 48 -8.44 0.87 3.32
CA LEU A 48 -8.45 1.43 1.96
C LEU A 48 -9.85 1.49 1.34
N ARG A 49 -10.76 0.59 1.74
CA ARG A 49 -12.15 0.59 1.26
C ARG A 49 -12.98 1.77 1.78
N PHE A 50 -12.61 2.38 2.91
CA PHE A 50 -13.34 3.54 3.41
C PHE A 50 -13.01 4.79 2.57
N GLN A 51 -14.02 5.63 2.30
CA GLN A 51 -13.78 6.92 1.69
C GLN A 51 -12.82 7.73 2.57
N LYS A 52 -11.72 8.21 1.98
CA LYS A 52 -10.66 8.94 2.70
C LYS A 52 -10.06 8.10 3.84
N GLY A 53 -9.89 6.80 3.63
CA GLY A 53 -9.26 5.89 4.59
C GLY A 53 -7.76 6.18 4.76
N HIS A 54 -7.29 6.13 6.01
CA HIS A 54 -5.89 6.29 6.38
C HIS A 54 -5.45 5.13 7.28
N VAL A 55 -4.20 4.68 7.14
CA VAL A 55 -3.61 3.62 7.96
C VAL A 55 -2.21 4.02 8.37
N LEU A 56 -1.92 3.92 9.66
CA LEU A 56 -0.56 3.99 10.19
C LEU A 56 -0.04 2.58 10.42
N LEU A 57 1.07 2.22 9.78
CA LEU A 57 1.70 0.91 9.90
C LEU A 57 2.94 0.99 10.78
N ILE A 58 2.84 0.39 11.97
CA ILE A 58 3.91 0.39 12.98
C ILE A 58 4.54 -0.99 13.03
N GLY A 59 5.87 -1.04 12.98
CA GLY A 59 6.64 -2.27 13.05
C GLY A 59 8.13 -2.00 12.82
N GLN A 60 8.97 -2.99 13.14
CA GLN A 60 10.41 -2.87 12.91
C GLN A 60 10.74 -2.86 11.41
N ASN A 61 11.89 -2.31 11.05
CA ASN A 61 12.35 -2.33 9.67
C ASN A 61 12.53 -3.76 9.16
N GLY A 62 12.06 -4.01 7.93
CA GLY A 62 12.05 -5.34 7.33
C GLY A 62 10.79 -6.19 7.59
N CYS A 63 9.83 -5.77 8.43
CA CYS A 63 8.62 -6.56 8.69
C CYS A 63 7.58 -6.60 7.54
N GLY A 64 7.93 -6.10 6.35
CA GLY A 64 7.08 -6.19 5.16
C GLY A 64 5.97 -5.13 5.04
N ARG A 65 5.98 -4.05 5.84
CA ARG A 65 4.96 -2.95 5.78
C ARG A 65 4.73 -2.44 4.37
N ARG A 66 5.80 -2.17 3.64
CA ARG A 66 5.77 -1.67 2.26
C ARG A 66 5.18 -2.70 1.31
N SER A 67 5.70 -3.92 1.32
CA SER A 67 5.23 -5.02 0.48
C SER A 67 3.75 -5.35 0.73
N ALA A 68 3.33 -5.39 2.00
CA ALA A 68 1.93 -5.62 2.37
C ALA A 68 1.00 -4.49 1.89
N SER A 69 1.44 -3.24 1.99
CA SER A 69 0.68 -2.08 1.48
C SER A 69 0.55 -2.11 -0.04
N ARG A 70 1.61 -2.55 -0.73
CA ARG A 70 1.64 -2.68 -2.18
C ARG A 70 0.71 -3.78 -2.68
N LEU A 71 0.80 -4.97 -2.07
CA LEU A 71 -0.12 -6.07 -2.37
C LEU A 71 -1.58 -5.67 -2.07
N SER A 72 -1.83 -5.01 -0.93
CA SER A 72 -3.19 -4.55 -0.57
C SER A 72 -3.75 -3.54 -1.58
N SER A 73 -2.91 -2.63 -2.06
CA SER A 73 -3.29 -1.65 -3.09
C SER A 73 -3.58 -2.34 -4.43
N PHE A 74 -2.75 -3.32 -4.81
CA PHE A 74 -2.95 -4.15 -5.99
C PHE A 74 -4.28 -4.92 -5.94
N ILE A 75 -4.59 -5.57 -4.81
CA ILE A 75 -5.87 -6.30 -4.61
C ILE A 75 -7.08 -5.35 -4.74
N MET A 76 -6.94 -4.08 -4.33
CA MET A 76 -7.98 -3.06 -4.50
C MET A 76 -8.01 -2.42 -5.90
N GLY A 77 -7.03 -2.72 -6.76
CA GLY A 77 -6.87 -2.06 -8.06
C GLY A 77 -6.49 -0.58 -7.94
N PHE A 78 -5.91 -0.17 -6.81
CA PHE A 78 -5.56 1.22 -6.55
C PHE A 78 -4.11 1.48 -6.99
N LYS A 79 -3.88 2.62 -7.64
CA LYS A 79 -2.53 3.05 -8.01
C LYS A 79 -1.80 3.55 -6.77
N MET A 80 -0.76 2.83 -6.35
CA MET A 80 0.10 3.24 -5.24
C MET A 80 1.15 4.24 -5.75
N PHE A 81 1.24 5.38 -5.07
CA PHE A 81 2.30 6.37 -5.20
C PHE A 81 3.18 6.25 -3.97
N GLN A 82 4.45 5.92 -4.19
CA GLN A 82 5.46 5.84 -3.15
C GLN A 82 6.53 6.89 -3.45
N VAL A 83 6.99 7.55 -2.39
CA VAL A 83 8.12 8.47 -2.48
C VAL A 83 9.40 7.64 -2.60
N GLU A 84 10.14 7.82 -3.69
CA GLU A 84 11.40 7.12 -3.92
C GLU A 84 12.52 8.13 -4.21
N ASN A 85 13.70 7.90 -3.63
CA ASN A 85 14.96 8.51 -4.05
C ASN A 85 15.11 10.04 -3.87
N TYR A 86 14.77 10.57 -2.70
CA TYR A 86 15.19 11.93 -2.32
C TYR A 86 16.28 11.89 -1.27
N LYS A 87 17.47 12.42 -1.57
CA LYS A 87 18.55 12.62 -0.58
C LYS A 87 18.12 13.56 0.55
N GLN A 88 17.20 14.48 0.25
CA GLN A 88 16.56 15.41 1.18
C GLN A 88 15.10 15.57 0.72
N TYR A 89 14.18 14.87 1.37
CA TYR A 89 12.74 15.04 1.11
C TYR A 89 12.18 16.08 2.06
N GLY A 90 11.86 17.27 1.54
CA GLY A 90 11.27 18.36 2.31
C GLY A 90 9.87 18.71 1.81
N ILE A 91 9.31 19.77 2.40
CA ILE A 91 7.93 20.22 2.09
C ILE A 91 7.70 20.51 0.60
N SER A 92 8.71 21.00 -0.13
CA SER A 92 8.59 21.26 -1.57
C SER A 92 8.40 19.98 -2.38
N GLN A 93 9.20 18.94 -2.09
CA GLN A 93 9.10 17.64 -2.76
C GLN A 93 7.77 16.96 -2.42
N PHE A 94 7.35 17.06 -1.16
CA PHE A 94 6.04 16.59 -0.73
C PHE A 94 4.90 17.23 -1.53
N HIS A 95 4.92 18.56 -1.71
CA HIS A 95 3.90 19.22 -2.52
C HIS A 95 3.91 18.78 -3.99
N ASP A 96 5.09 18.51 -4.56
CA ASP A 96 5.20 18.05 -5.93
C ASP A 96 4.68 16.62 -6.11
N ASP A 97 4.95 15.72 -5.17
CA ASP A 97 4.36 14.37 -5.20
C ASP A 97 2.86 14.42 -4.92
N LEU A 98 2.40 15.28 -4.01
CA LEU A 98 0.98 15.47 -3.75
C LEU A 98 0.24 15.99 -4.99
N LYS A 99 0.82 16.89 -5.78
CA LYS A 99 0.23 17.32 -7.07
C LYS A 99 0.03 16.13 -8.01
N LYS A 100 1.00 15.20 -8.10
CA LYS A 100 0.87 13.99 -8.95
C LYS A 100 -0.25 13.08 -8.46
N VAL A 101 -0.35 12.88 -7.15
CA VAL A 101 -1.42 12.08 -6.52
C VAL A 101 -2.79 12.72 -6.79
N LEU A 102 -2.92 14.03 -6.57
CA LEU A 102 -4.16 14.77 -6.80
C LEU A 102 -4.55 14.81 -8.29
N TRP A 103 -3.57 14.88 -9.20
CA TRP A 103 -3.84 14.79 -10.63
C TRP A 103 -4.42 13.43 -11.00
N ALA A 104 -3.78 12.34 -10.56
CA ALA A 104 -4.26 10.99 -10.83
C ALA A 104 -5.65 10.72 -10.21
N ALA A 105 -5.90 11.25 -9.01
CA ALA A 105 -7.19 11.10 -8.33
C ALA A 105 -8.29 11.97 -8.98
N GLY A 106 -8.00 13.24 -9.23
CA GLY A 106 -8.98 14.23 -9.64
C GLY A 106 -9.21 14.29 -11.16
N VAL A 107 -8.14 14.30 -11.94
CA VAL A 107 -8.19 14.43 -13.41
C VAL A 107 -8.37 13.06 -14.06
N ASP A 108 -7.51 12.10 -13.73
CA ASP A 108 -7.56 10.76 -14.33
C ASP A 108 -8.66 9.88 -13.70
N LYS A 109 -9.30 10.35 -12.62
CA LYS A 109 -10.36 9.67 -11.87
C LYS A 109 -9.97 8.27 -11.40
N ARG A 110 -8.70 8.08 -11.04
CA ARG A 110 -8.18 6.81 -10.53
C ARG A 110 -8.28 6.75 -9.02
N GLN A 111 -8.52 5.57 -8.48
CA GLN A 111 -8.33 5.33 -7.05
C GLN A 111 -6.83 5.23 -6.78
N VAL A 112 -6.36 5.94 -5.76
CA VAL A 112 -4.93 6.09 -5.46
C VAL A 112 -4.65 5.82 -3.99
N VAL A 113 -3.46 5.29 -3.72
CA VAL A 113 -2.89 5.20 -2.38
C VAL A 113 -1.62 6.02 -2.37
N PHE A 114 -1.50 6.94 -1.41
CA PHE A 114 -0.24 7.65 -1.18
C PHE A 114 0.46 7.03 0.02
N PHE A 115 1.63 6.43 -0.22
CA PHE A 115 2.41 5.73 0.79
C PHE A 115 3.62 6.57 1.18
N LEU A 116 3.70 6.89 2.47
CA LEU A 116 4.80 7.60 3.10
C LEU A 116 5.54 6.64 4.02
N ASP A 117 6.86 6.57 3.87
CA ASP A 117 7.74 5.81 4.74
C ASP A 117 8.39 6.72 5.79
N GLU A 118 8.89 6.16 6.88
CA GLU A 118 9.59 6.89 7.95
C GLU A 118 10.81 7.65 7.41
N SER A 119 11.48 7.07 6.40
CA SER A 119 12.61 7.72 5.71
C SER A 119 12.22 8.99 4.93
N ASN A 120 10.91 9.20 4.69
CA ASN A 120 10.40 10.39 4.00
C ASN A 120 9.95 11.48 4.98
N ILE A 121 9.80 11.21 6.28
CA ILE A 121 9.31 12.20 7.26
C ILE A 121 10.52 12.83 7.95
N VAL A 122 11.26 13.64 7.19
CA VAL A 122 12.50 14.31 7.66
C VAL A 122 12.26 15.76 8.10
N ASP A 123 11.14 16.35 7.70
CA ASP A 123 10.71 17.70 8.05
C ASP A 123 9.39 17.60 8.83
N GLU A 124 9.33 18.15 10.05
CA GLU A 124 8.15 18.15 10.92
C GLU A 124 6.93 18.84 10.29
N LYS A 125 7.12 19.60 9.20
CA LYS A 125 6.04 20.20 8.43
C LYS A 125 5.32 19.22 7.51
N ILE A 126 5.88 18.04 7.29
CA ILE A 126 5.23 16.95 6.55
C ILE A 126 4.29 16.23 7.53
N PRO A 127 2.99 16.14 7.22
CA PRO A 127 1.97 15.59 8.13
C PRO A 127 2.06 14.07 8.33
#